data_AF-A0A930S8I1-F1
#
_entry.id   AF-A0A930S8I1-F1
#
_cell.length_a   1.000
_cell.length_b   1.000
_cell.length_c   1.000
_cell.angle_alpha   90.00
_cell.angle_beta   90.00
_cell.angle_gamma   90.00
#
_symmetry.space_group_name_H-M   'P 1'
#
loop_
_entity.id
_entity.type
_entity.pdbx_description
1 polymer ?
#
loop_
_entity_poly.entity_id
_entity_poly.type
_entity_poly.pdbx_seq_one_letter_code
_entity_poly.pdbx_strand_id
1 'polypeptide(L)'
;KTLFAYGLSLSEQQKKAIEERLREIESLLIPWEPSSQLLKRREGEVKHTYSYQLKHEADASLYKFKSSKFKTYFVLSTNCVLLADSIVGEAGTDILSPQGFIVPGTYQDYLDLEFKKPSGIVVSRSIY
;
A
#
# COMPACT_ATOMS: atom_id res chain seq x y z
N LYS A 1 10.15 13.37 -3.01
CA LYS A 1 9.24 12.53 -2.20
C LYS A 1 10.15 11.63 -1.38
N THR A 2 9.82 11.36 -0.12
CA THR A 2 10.61 10.48 0.76
C THR A 2 9.91 9.14 0.85
N LEU A 3 10.66 8.05 0.67
CA LEU A 3 10.15 6.69 0.82
C LEU A 3 10.70 6.08 2.12
N PHE A 4 9.81 5.67 3.01
CA PHE A 4 10.17 4.90 4.20
C PHE A 4 9.90 3.43 3.92
N ALA A 5 10.93 2.59 4.09
CA ALA A 5 10.82 1.14 3.93
C ALA A 5 11.11 0.44 5.26
N TYR A 6 10.24 -0.50 5.62
CA TYR A 6 10.33 -1.27 6.87
C TYR A 6 10.42 -2.77 6.55
N GLY A 7 11.41 -3.45 7.12
CA GLY A 7 11.54 -4.90 7.00
C GLY A 7 10.96 -5.59 8.24
N LEU A 8 10.08 -6.56 8.02
CA LEU A 8 9.43 -7.35 9.08
C LEU A 8 10.11 -8.70 9.24
N SER A 9 10.32 -9.13 10.48
CA SER A 9 10.75 -10.49 10.80
C SER A 9 9.53 -11.39 10.90
N LEU A 10 9.42 -12.34 9.96
CA LEU A 10 8.26 -13.22 9.83
C LEU A 10 8.70 -14.67 9.94
N SER A 11 7.92 -15.47 10.67
CA SER A 11 7.96 -16.93 10.60
C SER A 11 7.51 -17.43 9.22
N GLU A 12 7.86 -18.68 8.90
CA GLU A 12 7.47 -19.31 7.63
C GLU A 12 5.94 -19.40 7.47
N GLN A 13 5.20 -19.61 8.57
CA GLN A 13 3.75 -19.61 8.55
C GLN A 13 3.17 -18.23 8.18
N GLN A 14 3.72 -17.16 8.77
CA GLN A 14 3.29 -15.79 8.47
C GLN A 14 3.63 -15.40 7.03
N LYS A 15 4.81 -15.77 6.52
CA LYS A 15 5.16 -15.55 5.10
C LYS A 15 4.16 -16.22 4.18
N LYS A 16 3.82 -17.49 4.44
CA LYS A 16 2.85 -18.23 3.65
C LYS A 16 1.47 -17.57 3.65
N ALA A 17 1.00 -17.10 4.80
CA ALA A 17 -0.28 -16.38 4.91
C ALA A 17 -0.27 -15.08 4.09
N ILE A 18 0.80 -14.28 4.18
CA ILE A 18 0.97 -13.08 3.34
C ILE A 18 0.94 -13.42 1.85
N GLU A 19 1.65 -14.47 1.43
CA GLU A 19 1.67 -14.89 0.03
C GLU A 19 0.29 -15.35 -0.46
N GLU A 20 -0.45 -16.11 0.36
CA GLU A 20 -1.82 -16.52 0.04
C GLU A 20 -2.73 -15.29 -0.11
N ARG A 21 -2.59 -14.31 0.78
CA ARG A 21 -3.34 -13.06 0.72
C ARG A 21 -3.00 -12.22 -0.52
N LEU A 22 -1.73 -12.16 -0.90
CA LEU A 22 -1.31 -11.48 -2.13
C LEU A 22 -1.92 -12.17 -3.36
N ARG A 23 -1.91 -13.51 -3.41
CA ARG A 23 -2.55 -14.28 -4.50
C ARG A 23 -4.05 -14.03 -4.57
N GLU A 24 -4.74 -13.94 -3.44
CA GLU A 24 -6.15 -13.56 -3.40
C GLU A 24 -6.38 -12.16 -3.97
N ILE A 25 -5.58 -11.18 -3.54
CA ILE A 25 -5.65 -9.81 -4.05
C ILE A 25 -5.45 -9.80 -5.56
N GLU A 26 -4.40 -10.46 -6.06
CA GLU A 26 -4.11 -10.57 -7.50
C GLU A 26 -5.27 -11.18 -8.29
N SER A 27 -5.96 -12.19 -7.75
CA SER A 27 -7.12 -12.80 -8.39
C SER A 27 -8.28 -11.81 -8.60
N LEU A 28 -8.34 -10.75 -7.81
CA LEU A 28 -9.32 -9.67 -7.86
C LEU A 28 -8.88 -8.51 -8.76
N LEU A 29 -7.68 -8.56 -9.32
CA LEU A 29 -7.13 -7.52 -10.18
C LEU A 29 -7.37 -7.83 -11.66
N ILE A 30 -7.39 -6.76 -12.45
CA ILE A 30 -7.29 -6.78 -13.90
C ILE A 30 -6.22 -5.78 -14.35
N PRO A 31 -5.42 -6.09 -15.38
CA PRO A 31 -4.52 -5.12 -15.98
C PRO A 31 -5.27 -3.85 -16.36
N TRP A 32 -4.66 -2.70 -16.13
CA TRP A 32 -5.25 -1.42 -16.44
C TRP A 32 -4.25 -0.50 -17.13
N GLU A 33 -4.65 0.01 -18.30
CA GLU A 33 -3.90 1.02 -19.02
C GLU A 33 -4.41 2.42 -18.69
N PRO A 34 -3.53 3.33 -18.22
CA PRO A 34 -3.91 4.70 -17.88
C PRO A 34 -4.19 5.53 -19.13
N SER A 35 -5.14 6.46 -19.02
CA SER A 35 -5.43 7.40 -20.11
C SER A 35 -4.24 8.31 -20.38
N SER A 36 -3.91 8.50 -21.66
CA SER A 36 -2.95 9.49 -22.15
C SER A 36 -3.46 10.92 -22.10
N GLN A 37 -4.69 11.13 -21.63
CA GLN A 37 -5.29 12.45 -21.51
C GLN A 37 -4.40 13.40 -20.69
N LEU A 38 -4.19 14.57 -21.27
CA LEU A 38 -3.53 15.68 -20.62
C LEU A 38 -4.52 16.45 -19.72
N LEU A 39 -4.10 16.75 -18.50
CA LEU A 39 -4.90 17.50 -17.53
C LEU A 39 -4.24 18.85 -17.27
N LYS A 40 -5.05 19.91 -17.31
CA LYS A 40 -4.65 21.23 -16.85
C LYS A 40 -4.55 21.20 -15.32
N ARG A 41 -3.34 21.36 -14.79
CA ARG A 41 -3.08 21.37 -13.33
C ARG A 41 -3.13 22.80 -12.78
N ARG A 42 -2.54 23.73 -13.52
CA ARG A 42 -2.44 25.16 -13.23
C ARG A 42 -2.49 25.94 -14.54
N GLU A 43 -2.56 27.26 -14.47
CA GLU A 43 -2.50 28.11 -15.66
C GLU A 43 -1.18 27.88 -16.41
N GLY A 44 -1.27 27.53 -17.70
CA GLY A 44 -0.11 27.17 -18.53
C GLY A 44 0.48 25.76 -18.29
N GLU A 45 0.06 25.02 -17.26
CA GLU A 45 0.60 23.69 -16.97
C GLU A 45 -0.38 22.57 -17.36
N VAL A 46 -0.04 21.87 -18.44
CA VAL A 46 -0.77 20.74 -18.99
C VAL A 46 0.13 19.50 -18.90
N LYS A 47 -0.27 18.50 -18.11
CA LYS A 47 0.54 17.30 -17.86
C LYS A 47 -0.31 16.03 -17.87
N HIS A 48 0.32 14.91 -18.15
CA HIS A 48 -0.31 13.61 -18.01
C HIS A 48 -0.71 13.30 -16.57
N THR A 49 -1.60 12.33 -16.41
CA THR A 49 -1.94 11.79 -15.09
C THR A 49 -0.73 11.11 -14.47
N TYR A 50 -0.65 11.10 -13.13
CA TYR A 50 0.46 10.44 -12.42
C TYR A 50 0.56 8.95 -12.76
N SER A 51 -0.58 8.27 -12.94
CA SER A 51 -0.62 6.88 -13.40
C SER A 51 -0.02 6.69 -14.79
N TYR A 52 -0.26 7.62 -15.72
CA TYR A 52 0.34 7.56 -17.05
C TYR A 52 1.87 7.68 -16.97
N GLN A 53 2.36 8.63 -16.17
CA GLN A 53 3.80 8.80 -15.94
C GLN A 53 4.42 7.55 -15.32
N LEU A 54 3.79 6.93 -14.32
CA LEU A 54 4.29 5.68 -13.75
C LEU A 54 4.42 4.55 -14.79
N LYS A 55 3.40 4.37 -15.64
CA LYS A 55 3.42 3.33 -16.66
C LYS A 55 4.49 3.56 -17.72
N HIS A 56 4.63 4.79 -18.23
CA HIS A 56 5.45 5.08 -19.40
C HIS A 56 6.84 5.64 -19.10
N GLU A 57 7.04 6.26 -17.94
CA GLU A 57 8.33 6.84 -17.55
C GLU A 57 9.07 5.96 -16.53
N ALA A 58 8.37 5.09 -15.80
CA ALA A 58 8.93 4.23 -14.76
C ALA A 58 8.62 2.73 -14.95
N ASP A 59 8.13 2.34 -16.13
CA ASP A 59 7.80 0.96 -16.52
C ASP A 59 6.90 0.21 -15.51
N ALA A 60 5.99 0.94 -14.86
CA ALA A 60 5.15 0.35 -13.83
C ALA A 60 3.99 -0.47 -14.43
N SER A 61 3.77 -1.68 -13.91
CA SER A 61 2.55 -2.44 -14.20
C SER A 61 1.39 -1.93 -13.34
N LEU A 62 0.28 -1.58 -13.98
CA LEU A 62 -0.89 -1.01 -13.30
C LEU A 62 -2.10 -1.93 -13.40
N TYR A 63 -2.87 -1.97 -12.31
CA TYR A 63 -4.01 -2.85 -12.15
C TYR A 63 -5.19 -2.11 -11.50
N LYS A 64 -6.39 -2.63 -11.72
CA LYS A 64 -7.61 -2.22 -11.04
C LYS A 64 -8.30 -3.41 -10.39
N PHE A 65 -8.95 -3.17 -9.26
CA PHE A 65 -9.86 -4.15 -8.66
C PHE A 65 -11.13 -4.31 -9.50
N LYS A 66 -11.45 -5.53 -9.93
CA LYS A 66 -12.71 -5.84 -10.63
C LYS A 66 -13.87 -6.07 -9.65
N SER A 67 -13.55 -6.45 -8.41
CA SER A 67 -14.47 -6.76 -7.30
C SER A 67 -13.80 -6.48 -5.94
N SER A 68 -14.52 -6.71 -4.84
CA SER A 68 -14.17 -6.35 -3.44
C SER A 68 -14.41 -4.88 -3.05
N LYS A 69 -14.30 -4.59 -1.74
CA LYS A 69 -14.38 -3.22 -1.20
C LYS A 69 -13.39 -2.27 -1.89
N PHE A 70 -12.20 -2.77 -2.26
CA PHE A 70 -11.13 -1.98 -2.88
C PHE A 70 -11.41 -1.56 -4.33
N LYS A 71 -12.52 -2.02 -4.94
CA LYS A 71 -12.99 -1.52 -6.25
C LYS A 71 -13.30 -0.03 -6.23
N THR A 72 -13.75 0.49 -5.09
CA THR A 72 -14.06 1.91 -4.92
C THR A 72 -13.18 2.49 -3.82
N TYR A 73 -12.44 3.54 -4.16
CA TYR A 73 -11.59 4.23 -3.21
C TYR A 73 -12.42 5.17 -2.32
N PHE A 74 -12.28 5.05 -1.01
CA PHE A 74 -12.89 5.91 -0.01
C PHE A 74 -11.83 6.37 0.99
N VAL A 75 -11.51 7.68 0.99
CA VAL A 75 -10.43 8.27 1.80
C VAL A 75 -10.51 7.86 3.28
N LEU A 76 -11.72 7.84 3.85
CA LEU A 76 -11.94 7.59 5.28
C LEU A 76 -12.04 6.11 5.66
N SER A 77 -12.14 5.20 4.69
CA SER A 77 -12.38 3.78 4.99
C SER A 77 -11.56 2.86 4.10
N THR A 78 -11.83 2.85 2.80
CA THR A 78 -11.18 1.97 1.84
C THR A 78 -10.08 2.71 1.08
N ASN A 79 -8.91 2.81 1.72
CA ASN A 79 -7.76 3.55 1.23
C ASN A 79 -6.50 2.68 1.15
N CYS A 80 -5.37 3.29 0.80
CA CYS A 80 -4.08 2.60 0.66
C CYS A 80 -3.57 1.96 1.95
N VAL A 81 -3.87 2.55 3.11
CA VAL A 81 -3.42 2.03 4.40
C VAL A 81 -4.20 0.78 4.76
N LEU A 82 -5.51 0.77 4.55
CA LEU A 82 -6.33 -0.44 4.75
C LEU A 82 -5.87 -1.60 3.85
N LEU A 83 -5.44 -1.32 2.62
CA LEU A 83 -4.93 -2.37 1.74
C LEU A 83 -3.63 -2.97 2.29
N ALA A 84 -2.66 -2.11 2.65
CA ALA A 84 -1.39 -2.55 3.24
C ALA A 84 -1.60 -3.33 4.53
N ASP A 85 -2.48 -2.84 5.40
CA ASP A 85 -2.85 -3.50 6.65
C ASP A 85 -3.52 -4.85 6.40
N SER A 86 -4.40 -4.99 5.40
CA SER A 86 -5.01 -6.28 5.07
C SER A 86 -4.04 -7.33 4.52
N ILE A 87 -2.79 -6.95 4.23
CA ILE A 87 -1.71 -7.85 3.83
C ILE A 87 -0.85 -8.15 5.06
N VAL A 88 -0.41 -7.12 5.78
CA VAL A 88 0.47 -7.27 6.95
C VAL A 88 -0.26 -7.90 8.13
N GLY A 89 -1.57 -7.70 8.26
CA GLY A 89 -2.43 -8.32 9.28
C GLY A 89 -2.38 -9.85 9.29
N GLU A 90 -2.20 -10.46 8.11
CA GLU A 90 -2.06 -11.92 7.97
C GLU A 90 -0.77 -12.46 8.62
N ALA A 91 0.19 -11.58 8.92
CA ALA A 91 1.34 -11.93 9.75
C ALA A 91 0.96 -12.14 11.23
N GLY A 92 -0.32 -12.12 11.62
CA GLY A 92 -0.72 -12.16 13.03
C GLY A 92 -0.26 -10.92 13.80
N THR A 93 0.26 -9.92 13.09
CA THR A 93 0.34 -8.57 13.57
C THR A 93 -1.00 -7.94 13.26
N ASP A 94 -1.98 -8.14 14.14
CA ASP A 94 -3.05 -7.17 14.27
C ASP A 94 -2.39 -5.86 14.78
N ILE A 95 -1.65 -5.20 13.87
CA ILE A 95 -0.98 -3.90 14.07
C ILE A 95 -2.04 -2.90 14.56
N LEU A 96 -3.28 -3.11 14.13
CA LEU A 96 -4.39 -2.23 14.33
C LEU A 96 -5.43 -2.91 15.23
N SER A 97 -5.60 -2.35 16.43
CA SER A 97 -6.78 -2.64 17.23
C SER A 97 -8.05 -2.24 16.46
N PRO A 98 -9.20 -2.88 16.69
CA PRO A 98 -10.47 -2.58 16.01
C PRO A 98 -11.06 -1.18 16.25
N GLN A 99 -10.37 -0.26 16.92
CA GLN A 99 -10.92 1.01 17.40
C GLN A 99 -10.14 2.22 16.86
N GLY A 100 -10.50 2.69 15.66
CA GLY A 100 -10.08 4.00 15.16
C GLY A 100 -10.04 4.14 13.63
N PHE A 101 -9.92 5.39 13.15
CA PHE A 101 -9.63 5.67 11.75
C PHE A 101 -8.15 5.44 11.46
N ILE A 102 -7.87 4.67 10.41
CA ILE A 102 -6.50 4.35 10.00
C ILE A 102 -6.06 5.40 8.97
N VAL A 103 -5.06 6.20 9.34
CA VAL A 103 -4.45 7.22 8.47
C VAL A 103 -2.96 6.94 8.27
N PRO A 104 -2.34 7.40 7.17
CA PRO A 104 -0.95 7.07 6.87
C PRO A 104 0.05 7.44 7.99
N GLY A 105 -0.17 8.58 8.66
CA GLY A 105 0.72 9.03 9.73
C GLY A 105 0.73 8.09 10.93
N THR A 106 -0.45 7.67 11.42
CA THR A 106 -0.52 6.78 12.58
C THR A 106 0.03 5.38 12.29
N TYR A 107 -0.09 4.92 11.04
CA TYR A 107 0.51 3.66 10.61
C TYR A 107 2.05 3.73 10.58
N GLN A 108 2.60 4.84 10.09
CA GLN A 108 4.04 5.07 10.11
C GLN A 108 4.58 5.19 11.55
N ASP A 109 3.89 5.92 12.42
CA ASP A 109 4.28 6.07 13.83
C ASP A 109 4.33 4.71 14.55
N TYR A 110 3.37 3.82 14.27
CA TYR A 110 3.40 2.45 14.79
C TYR A 110 4.66 1.70 14.34
N LEU A 111 4.99 1.71 13.05
CA LEU A 111 6.16 1.01 12.53
C LEU A 111 7.47 1.58 13.10
N ASP A 112 7.53 2.90 13.29
CA ASP A 112 8.66 3.57 13.94
C ASP A 112 8.78 3.21 15.43
N LEU A 113 7.67 2.96 16.13
CA LEU A 113 7.67 2.47 17.51
C LEU A 113 8.08 1.01 17.59
N GLU A 114 7.57 0.14 16.72
CA GLU A 114 7.96 -1.27 16.66
C GLU A 114 9.45 -1.44 16.38
N PHE A 115 10.02 -0.63 15.48
CA PHE A 115 11.45 -0.67 15.16
C PHE A 115 12.35 -0.35 16.38
N LYS A 116 11.85 0.40 17.36
CA LYS A 116 12.60 0.74 18.58
C LYS A 116 12.57 -0.38 19.64
N LYS A 117 11.69 -1.38 19.49
CA LYS A 117 11.53 -2.46 20.48
C LYS A 117 12.60 -3.53 20.27
N PRO A 118 13.33 -3.98 21.32
CA PRO A 118 14.36 -5.03 21.19
C PRO A 118 13.85 -6.36 20.61
N SER A 119 12.55 -6.65 20.79
CA SER A 119 11.85 -7.83 20.27
C SER A 119 10.64 -7.44 19.41
N GLY A 120 10.69 -6.27 18.77
CA GLY A 120 9.65 -5.83 17.84
C GLY A 120 9.68 -6.63 16.54
N ILE A 121 8.57 -6.61 15.81
CA ILE A 121 8.51 -7.32 14.53
C ILE A 121 9.28 -6.60 13.42
N VAL A 122 9.44 -5.27 13.53
CA VAL A 122 10.17 -4.46 12.56
C VAL A 122 11.66 -4.53 12.87
N VAL A 123 12.44 -5.13 11.97
CA VAL A 123 13.89 -5.37 12.16
C VAL A 123 14.79 -4.46 11.33
N SER A 124 14.24 -3.74 10.36
CA SER A 124 15.00 -2.76 9.58
C SER A 124 14.14 -1.59 9.13
N ARG A 125 14.79 -0.44 8.95
CA ARG A 125 14.18 0.79 8.45
C ARG A 125 15.16 1.50 7.52
N SER A 126 14.73 1.81 6.31
CA SER A 126 15.51 2.56 5.31
C SER A 126 14.73 3.77 4.79
N ILE A 127 15.43 4.84 4.46
CA ILE A 127 14.86 6.07 3.91
C ILE A 127 15.52 6.34 2.55
N TYR A 128 14.71 6.55 1.51
CA TYR A 128 15.13 6.90 0.16
C TYR A 128 14.56 8.25 -0.29
#